data_AF-A0AAD6K472-F1
#
_entry.id   AF-A0AAD6K472-F1
#
_cell.length_a   1.000
_cell.length_b   1.000
_cell.length_c   1.000
_cell.angle_alpha   90.00
_cell.angle_beta   90.00
_cell.angle_gamma   90.00
#
_symmetry.space_group_name_H-M   'P 1'
#
loop_
_entity.id
_entity.type
_entity.pdbx_description
1 polymer ?
#
loop_
_entity_poly.entity_id
_entity_poly.type
_entity_poly.pdbx_seq_one_letter_code
_entity_poly.pdbx_strand_id
1 'polypeptide(L)' 'MQEFPDWQKAYLSDGLHLTPAGNRIVFEEVVKKLKEQGISVENLPVDLPLIENIDPQDPLKAFQDY' A
#
# COMPACT_ATOMS: atom_id res chain seq x y z
N MET A 1 10.33 -22.42 -14.24
CA MET A 1 9.01 -22.24 -14.89
C MET A 1 8.17 -21.42 -13.91
N GLN A 2 7.55 -20.31 -14.34
CA GLN A 2 6.74 -19.47 -13.43
C GLN A 2 5.44 -20.20 -13.06
N GLU A 3 4.90 -19.91 -11.87
CA GLU A 3 3.69 -20.54 -11.33
C GLU A 3 2.44 -20.28 -12.18
N PHE A 4 2.38 -19.12 -12.83
CA PHE A 4 1.25 -18.72 -13.65
C PHE A 4 1.47 -19.04 -15.14
N PRO A 5 0.57 -19.82 -15.77
CA PRO A 5 0.53 -19.93 -17.23
C PRO A 5 0.37 -18.56 -17.89
N ASP A 6 0.99 -18.36 -19.05
CA ASP A 6 0.89 -17.12 -19.85
C ASP A 6 1.29 -15.81 -19.13
N TRP A 7 2.01 -15.90 -18.00
CA TRP A 7 2.46 -14.74 -17.21
C TRP A 7 3.12 -13.63 -18.04
N GLN A 8 3.85 -14.01 -19.09
CA GLN A 8 4.56 -13.12 -20.00
C GLN A 8 3.64 -12.13 -20.72
N LYS A 9 2.38 -12.52 -20.96
CA LYS A 9 1.37 -11.70 -21.63
C LYS A 9 0.32 -11.17 -20.65
N ALA A 10 0.00 -11.94 -19.60
CA ALA A 10 -0.99 -11.55 -18.61
C ALA A 10 -0.47 -10.44 -17.67
N TYR A 11 0.80 -10.55 -17.28
CA TYR A 11 1.38 -9.71 -16.22
C TYR A 11 2.45 -8.76 -16.71
N LEU A 12 2.92 -8.88 -17.95
CA LEU A 12 3.85 -7.95 -18.58
C LEU A 12 3.21 -7.32 -19.82
N SER A 13 3.41 -6.03 -19.98
CA SER A 13 2.86 -5.24 -21.10
C SER A 13 3.68 -5.39 -22.38
N ASP A 14 5.00 -5.45 -22.25
CA ASP A 14 5.98 -5.52 -23.35
C ASP A 14 6.99 -6.65 -23.16
N GLY A 15 6.69 -7.59 -22.27
CA GLY A 15 7.62 -8.65 -21.86
C GLY A 15 8.56 -8.27 -20.72
N LEU A 16 8.50 -7.03 -20.20
CA LEU A 16 9.30 -6.56 -19.06
C LEU A 16 8.49 -5.75 -18.05
N HIS A 17 7.81 -4.69 -18.47
CA HIS A 17 7.07 -3.81 -17.58
C HIS A 17 5.75 -4.44 -17.13
N LEU A 18 5.44 -4.33 -15.85
CA LEU A 18 4.22 -4.91 -15.27
C LEU A 18 2.95 -4.30 -15.89
N THR A 19 1.97 -5.14 -16.19
CA THR A 19 0.59 -4.69 -16.38
C THR A 19 -0.02 -4.31 -15.02
N PRO A 20 -1.19 -3.66 -14.97
CA PRO A 20 -1.90 -3.45 -13.71
C PRO A 20 -2.12 -4.74 -12.91
N ALA A 21 -2.39 -5.86 -13.61
CA ALA A 21 -2.54 -7.17 -12.98
C ALA A 21 -1.20 -7.69 -12.42
N GLY A 22 -0.10 -7.55 -13.17
CA GLY A 22 1.24 -7.91 -12.67
C GLY A 22 1.66 -7.06 -11.47
N ASN A 23 1.36 -5.77 -11.49
CA ASN A 23 1.64 -4.86 -10.39
C ASN A 23 0.86 -5.22 -9.13
N ARG A 24 -0.39 -5.67 -9.27
CA ARG A 24 -1.19 -6.15 -8.14
C ARG A 24 -0.55 -7.33 -7.43
N ILE A 25 -0.03 -8.31 -8.17
CA ILE A 25 0.65 -9.48 -7.58
C ILE A 25 1.87 -9.02 -6.76
N VAL A 26 2.70 -8.14 -7.33
CA VAL A 26 3.87 -7.61 -6.64
C VAL A 26 3.46 -6.86 -5.38
N PHE A 27 2.41 -6.02 -5.45
CA PHE A 27 1.88 -5.30 -4.31
C PHE A 27 1.44 -6.25 -3.19
N GLU A 28 0.65 -7.27 -3.50
CA GLU A 28 0.13 -8.24 -2.52
C GLU A 28 1.28 -8.99 -1.82
N GLU A 29 2.30 -9.44 -2.57
CA GLU A 29 3.47 -10.13 -1.99
C GLU A 29 4.34 -9.20 -1.14
N VAL A 30 4.55 -7.94 -1.56
CA VAL A 30 5.30 -6.95 -0.78
C VAL A 30 4.58 -6.64 0.52
N VAL A 31 3.27 -6.36 0.47
CA VAL A 31 2.47 -6.07 1.68
C VAL A 31 2.48 -7.26 2.64
N LYS A 32 2.35 -8.49 2.13
CA LYS A 32 2.46 -9.71 2.94
C LYS A 32 3.82 -9.80 3.64
N LYS A 33 4.92 -9.56 2.93
CA LYS A 33 6.27 -9.60 3.50
C LYS A 33 6.51 -8.51 4.55
N LEU A 34 6.01 -7.29 4.31
CA LEU A 34 6.06 -6.21 5.29
C LEU A 34 5.28 -6.57 6.56
N LYS A 35 4.08 -7.14 6.40
CA LYS A 35 3.25 -7.59 7.51
C LYS A 35 3.92 -8.65 8.38
N GLU A 36 4.63 -9.59 7.76
CA GLU A 36 5.46 -10.58 8.48
C GLU A 36 6.56 -9.93 9.34
N GLN A 37 7.02 -8.72 8.98
CA GLN A 37 7.99 -7.92 9.74
C GLN A 37 7.32 -6.93 10.71
N GLY A 38 6.00 -7.01 10.90
CA GLY A 38 5.23 -6.11 11.76
C GLY A 38 4.87 -4.76 11.13
N ILE A 39 5.26 -4.53 9.87
CA ILE A 39 4.93 -3.31 9.12
C ILE A 39 3.61 -3.54 8.39
N SER A 40 2.51 -3.01 8.92
CA SER A 40 1.20 -3.12 8.28
C SER A 40 0.38 -1.84 8.48
N VAL A 41 -0.64 -1.64 7.63
CA VAL A 41 -1.51 -0.45 7.70
C VAL A 41 -2.19 -0.33 9.07
N GLU A 42 -2.51 -1.46 9.70
CA GLU A 42 -3.16 -1.50 11.01
C GLU A 42 -2.19 -1.15 12.17
N ASN A 43 -0.88 -1.33 11.96
CA ASN A 43 0.14 -1.15 12.98
C ASN A 43 0.94 0.15 12.81
N LEU A 44 0.95 0.72 11.60
CA LEU A 44 1.67 1.96 11.33
C LEU A 44 0.91 3.13 11.96
N PRO A 45 1.55 3.95 12.80
CA PRO A 45 0.93 5.16 13.30
C PRO A 45 0.68 6.12 12.12
N VAL A 46 -0.39 6.89 12.21
CA VAL A 46 -0.61 8.01 11.30
C VAL A 46 0.37 9.13 11.63
N ASP A 47 1.02 9.70 10.64
CA ASP A 47 2.00 10.78 10.85
C ASP A 47 1.32 12.11 11.24
N LEU A 48 0.05 12.28 10.86
CA LEU A 48 -0.73 13.49 11.03
C LEU A 48 -2.16 13.16 11.47
N PRO A 49 -2.89 14.13 12.05
CA PRO A 49 -4.30 13.96 12.37
C PRO A 49 -5.12 13.60 11.14
N LEU A 50 -6.06 12.66 11.30
CA LEU A 50 -7.04 12.37 10.27
C LEU A 50 -7.96 13.58 10.07
N ILE A 51 -8.32 13.88 8.81
CA ILE A 51 -9.17 15.03 8.47
C ILE A 51 -10.50 15.00 9.24
N GLU A 52 -11.08 13.82 9.44
CA GLU A 52 -12.31 13.62 10.21
C GLU A 52 -12.19 13.99 11.70
N ASN A 53 -10.96 14.01 12.23
CA ASN A 53 -10.66 14.36 13.62
C ASN A 53 -10.26 15.83 13.78
N ILE A 54 -10.20 16.61 12.70
CA ILE A 54 -9.86 18.03 12.74
C ILE A 54 -11.15 18.84 12.98
N ASP A 55 -11.19 19.58 14.10
CA ASP A 55 -12.25 20.55 14.36
C ASP A 55 -12.11 21.72 13.36
N PRO A 56 -13.10 21.99 12.49
CA PRO A 56 -13.00 23.09 11.52
C PRO A 56 -12.96 24.47 12.18
N GLN A 57 -13.46 24.60 13.41
CA GLN A 57 -13.45 25.85 14.17
C GLN A 57 -12.15 26.07 14.94
N ASP A 58 -11.40 24.99 15.22
CA ASP A 58 -10.06 25.06 15.82
C ASP A 58 -9.13 23.96 15.26
N PRO A 59 -8.67 24.09 14.01
CA PRO A 59 -7.93 23.02 13.33
C PRO A 59 -6.59 22.69 13.99
N LEU A 60 -5.95 23.70 14.60
CA LEU A 60 -4.61 23.55 15.19
C LEU A 60 -4.63 22.65 16.43
N LYS A 61 -5.77 22.54 17.11
CA LYS A 61 -5.92 21.67 18.27
C LYS A 61 -5.59 20.21 17.97
N ALA A 62 -5.97 19.72 16.79
CA ALA A 62 -5.74 18.33 16.40
C ALA A 62 -4.25 17.97 16.31
N PHE A 63 -3.36 18.96 16.13
CA PHE A 63 -1.92 18.78 15.99
C PHE A 63 -1.15 18.92 17.32
N GLN A 64 -1.82 19.22 18.43
CA GLN A 64 -1.14 19.47 19.72
C GLN A 64 -0.70 18.18 20.44
N ASP A 65 -1.34 17.05 20.13
CA ASP A 65 -1.06 15.74 20.74
C ASP A 65 -0.08 14.89 19.90
N TYR A 66 0.48 15.46 18.83
CA TYR A 66 1.46 14.83 17.93
C TYR A 66 2.88 15.32 18.20
#